data_AF-A0A2T0L0W4-F1
#
_entry.id   AF-A0A2T0L0W4-F1
#
_cell.length_a   1.000
_cell.length_b   1.000
_cell.length_c   1.000
_cell.angle_alpha   90.00
_cell.angle_beta   90.00
_cell.angle_gamma   90.00
#
_symmetry.space_group_name_H-M   'P 1'
#
loop_
_entity.id
_entity.type
_entity.pdbx_description
1 polymer ?
#
loop_
_entity_poly.entity_id
_entity_poly.type
_entity_poly.pdbx_seq_one_letter_code
_entity_poly.pdbx_strand_id
1 'polypeptide(L)'
;NSRYLANAALEVEIMGRGYAWLDTGTHDSLIQAATFIETLQKRQGLVVACPEEIAFRRHWIDEEQLLQLAKPLAKNAYGQYLLNLPKDRVAWPTR
;
A
#
# COMPACT_ATOMS: atom_id res chain seq x y z
N ASN A 1 -21.77 10.56 -9.32
CA ASN A 1 -22.25 10.88 -7.95
C ASN A 1 -23.61 11.59 -7.91
N SER A 2 -23.96 12.48 -8.85
CA SER A 2 -25.21 13.27 -8.80
C SER A 2 -26.51 12.46 -8.66
N ARG A 3 -26.57 11.23 -9.19
CA ARG A 3 -27.70 10.31 -8.97
C ARG A 3 -27.82 9.82 -7.51
N TYR A 4 -26.70 9.49 -6.87
CA TYR A 4 -26.68 9.13 -5.45
C TYR A 4 -27.06 10.33 -4.58
N LEU A 5 -26.62 11.52 -4.94
CA LEU A 5 -27.03 12.76 -4.28
C LEU A 5 -28.55 13.00 -4.41
N ALA A 6 -29.10 12.85 -5.62
CA ALA A 6 -30.53 12.99 -5.87
C ALA A 6 -31.37 11.97 -5.09
N ASN A 7 -30.83 10.79 -4.83
CA ASN A 7 -31.46 9.72 -4.06
C ASN A 7 -31.14 9.78 -2.55
N ALA A 8 -30.49 10.85 -2.05
CA ALA A 8 -30.01 10.96 -0.66
C ALA A 8 -29.18 9.76 -0.16
N ALA A 9 -28.51 9.08 -1.08
CA ALA A 9 -27.68 7.90 -0.84
C ALA A 9 -26.18 8.16 -1.09
N LEU A 10 -25.77 9.44 -1.09
CA LEU A 10 -24.37 9.84 -1.21
C LEU A 10 -23.78 10.09 0.18
N GLU A 11 -22.78 9.30 0.54
CA GLU A 11 -21.94 9.52 1.72
C GLU A 11 -20.59 10.11 1.30
N VAL A 12 -20.04 11.00 2.13
CA VAL A 12 -18.76 11.68 1.87
C VAL A 12 -17.89 11.59 3.12
N GLU A 13 -16.68 11.08 2.95
CA GLU A 13 -15.65 11.04 3.99
C GLU A 13 -14.64 12.17 3.78
N ILE A 14 -14.34 12.91 4.86
CA ILE A 14 -13.42 14.04 4.80
C ILE A 14 -11.99 13.56 5.10
N MET A 15 -11.13 13.61 4.09
CA MET A 15 -9.69 13.36 4.25
C MET A 15 -9.00 14.61 4.79
N GLY A 16 -9.00 14.75 6.13
CA GLY A 16 -8.41 15.87 6.83
C GLY A 16 -6.88 15.90 6.81
N ARG A 17 -6.29 16.77 7.64
CA ARG A 17 -4.83 16.88 7.78
C ARG A 17 -4.23 15.54 8.23
N GLY A 18 -3.11 15.16 7.63
CA GLY A 18 -2.41 13.89 7.89
C GLY A 18 -2.60 12.86 6.78
N TYR A 19 -3.56 13.06 5.89
CA TYR A 19 -3.70 12.31 4.65
C TYR A 19 -2.89 12.95 3.52
N ALA A 20 -2.34 12.11 2.65
CA ALA A 20 -1.75 12.53 1.39
C ALA A 20 -2.61 12.01 0.23
N TRP A 21 -3.07 12.93 -0.62
CA TRP A 21 -3.72 12.61 -1.89
C TRP A 21 -2.84 13.12 -3.02
N LEU A 22 -2.33 12.20 -3.83
CA LEU A 22 -1.33 12.46 -4.85
C LEU A 22 -1.99 12.31 -6.22
N ASP A 23 -1.82 13.32 -7.08
CA ASP A 23 -2.29 13.29 -8.47
C ASP A 23 -1.16 12.92 -9.43
N THR A 24 -1.46 12.11 -10.44
CA THR A 24 -0.52 11.68 -11.48
C THR A 24 -0.95 12.16 -12.87
N GLY A 25 -1.79 13.19 -12.95
CA GLY A 25 -2.33 13.73 -14.20
C GLY A 25 -1.32 14.51 -15.06
N THR A 26 -0.17 14.90 -14.49
CA THR A 26 0.90 15.62 -15.21
C THR A 26 2.26 15.00 -14.93
N HIS A 27 3.25 15.30 -15.78
CA HIS A 27 4.63 14.86 -15.57
C HIS A 27 5.18 15.34 -14.22
N ASP A 28 4.94 16.60 -13.87
CA ASP A 28 5.41 17.17 -12.61
C ASP A 28 4.72 16.52 -11.39
N SER A 29 3.39 16.34 -11.46
CA SER A 29 2.64 15.74 -10.35
C SER A 29 2.99 14.26 -10.15
N LEU A 30 3.27 13.52 -11.24
CA LEU A 30 3.76 12.14 -11.19
C LEU A 30 5.13 12.07 -10.48
N ILE A 31 6.07 12.95 -10.81
CA ILE A 31 7.40 12.98 -10.17
C ILE A 31 7.27 13.29 -8.68
N GLN A 32 6.41 14.25 -8.31
CA GLN A 32 6.13 14.58 -6.92
C GLN A 32 5.56 13.38 -6.16
N ALA A 33 4.59 12.67 -6.75
CA ALA A 33 4.01 11.46 -6.16
C ALA A 33 5.07 10.36 -5.95
N ALA A 34 5.90 10.10 -6.96
CA ALA A 34 6.98 9.12 -6.88
C ALA A 34 7.98 9.47 -5.76
N THR A 35 8.36 10.73 -5.66
CA THR A 35 9.30 11.23 -4.65
C THR A 35 8.73 11.11 -3.24
N PHE A 36 7.42 11.40 -3.09
CA PHE A 36 6.72 11.25 -1.82
C PHE A 36 6.73 9.79 -1.34
N ILE A 37 6.36 8.85 -2.22
CA ILE A 37 6.36 7.41 -1.92
C ILE A 37 7.78 6.93 -1.60
N GLU A 38 8.78 7.30 -2.40
CA GLU A 38 10.17 6.91 -2.15
C GLU A 38 10.64 7.37 -0.75
N THR A 39 10.36 8.62 -0.39
CA THR A 39 10.74 9.18 0.91
C THR A 39 10.06 8.44 2.06
N LEU A 40 8.78 8.13 1.92
CA LEU A 40 8.01 7.41 2.94
C LEU A 40 8.59 6.01 3.16
N GLN A 41 8.79 5.25 2.09
CA GLN A 41 9.30 3.87 2.17
C GLN A 41 10.70 3.81 2.76
N LYS A 42 11.60 4.71 2.36
CA LYS A 42 12.98 4.77 2.91
C LYS A 42 13.02 5.08 4.40
N ARG A 43 12.06 5.85 4.93
CA ARG A 43 12.05 6.24 6.35
C ARG A 43 11.31 5.28 7.25
N GLN A 44 10.25 4.65 6.75
CA GLN A 44 9.41 3.76 7.57
C GLN A 44 9.75 2.28 7.39
N GLY A 45 10.53 1.91 6.37
CA GLY A 45 10.88 0.52 6.08
C GLY A 45 9.71 -0.31 5.54
N LEU A 46 8.58 0.32 5.25
CA LEU A 46 7.36 -0.29 4.74
C LEU A 46 7.21 0.02 3.25
N VAL A 47 6.59 -0.90 2.51
CA VAL A 47 6.25 -0.70 1.09
C VAL A 47 4.80 -0.29 0.96
N VAL A 48 4.54 0.86 0.33
CA VAL A 48 3.17 1.35 0.14
C VAL A 48 2.49 0.54 -0.96
N ALA A 49 1.26 0.10 -0.69
CA ALA A 49 0.42 -0.63 -1.65
C ALA A 49 1.05 -1.95 -2.17
N CYS A 50 1.82 -2.65 -1.34
CA CYS A 50 2.30 -4.02 -1.62
C CYS A 50 1.13 -5.03 -1.56
N PRO A 51 0.69 -5.62 -2.70
CA PRO A 51 -0.48 -6.50 -2.70
C PRO A 51 -0.25 -7.80 -1.92
N GLU A 52 0.94 -8.40 -2.02
CA GLU A 52 1.29 -9.64 -1.34
C GLU A 52 1.30 -9.46 0.18
N GLU A 53 1.79 -8.33 0.68
CA GLU A 53 1.71 -8.00 2.10
C GLU A 53 0.26 -7.83 2.56
N ILE A 54 -0.56 -7.09 1.81
CA ILE A 54 -1.97 -6.89 2.14
C ILE A 54 -2.69 -8.24 2.19
N ALA A 55 -2.45 -9.11 1.20
CA ALA A 55 -3.04 -10.45 1.13
C ALA A 55 -2.59 -11.32 2.30
N PHE A 56 -1.30 -11.33 2.62
CA PHE A 56 -0.75 -12.11 3.74
C PHE A 56 -1.30 -11.64 5.08
N ARG A 57 -1.30 -10.32 5.36
CA ARG A 57 -1.80 -9.76 6.62
C ARG A 57 -3.32 -9.85 6.77
N ARG A 58 -4.06 -9.95 5.66
CA ARG A 58 -5.50 -10.25 5.67
C ARG A 58 -5.81 -11.76 5.64
N HIS A 59 -4.80 -12.62 5.71
CA HIS A 59 -4.94 -14.08 5.66
C HIS A 59 -5.62 -14.60 4.38
N TRP A 60 -5.49 -13.87 3.27
CA TRP A 60 -5.92 -14.36 1.95
C TRP A 60 -4.94 -15.36 1.36
N ILE A 61 -3.66 -15.26 1.77
CA ILE A 61 -2.60 -16.22 1.49
C ILE A 61 -1.88 -16.57 2.78
N ASP A 62 -1.32 -17.77 2.83
CA ASP A 62 -0.46 -18.21 3.93
C ASP A 62 1.02 -17.85 3.70
N GLU A 63 1.86 -18.19 4.69
CA GLU A 63 3.30 -17.94 4.64
C GLU A 63 3.97 -18.70 3.50
N GLU A 64 3.54 -19.94 3.20
CA GLU A 64 4.14 -20.74 2.13
C GLU A 64 3.89 -20.08 0.77
N GLN A 65 2.66 -19.65 0.51
CA GLN A 65 2.26 -18.95 -0.69
C GLN A 65 3.01 -17.62 -0.84
N LEU A 66 3.14 -16.84 0.23
CA LEU A 66 3.94 -15.61 0.23
C LEU A 66 5.40 -15.89 -0.15
N LEU A 67 6.03 -16.90 0.46
CA LEU A 67 7.41 -17.26 0.17
C LEU A 67 7.58 -17.78 -1.26
N GLN A 68 6.59 -18.47 -1.82
CA GLN A 68 6.59 -18.87 -3.23
C GLN A 68 6.60 -17.64 -4.17
N LEU A 69 5.81 -16.61 -3.87
CA LEU A 69 5.80 -15.35 -4.63
C LEU A 69 7.11 -14.56 -4.47
N ALA A 70 7.72 -14.60 -3.28
CA ALA A 70 8.95 -13.87 -2.98
C ALA A 70 10.20 -14.47 -3.64
N LYS A 71 10.28 -15.81 -3.76
CA LYS A 71 11.42 -16.55 -4.33
C LYS A 71 11.91 -16.02 -5.68
N PRO A 72 11.08 -15.86 -6.73
CA PRO A 72 11.55 -15.35 -8.02
C PRO A 72 12.07 -13.91 -7.96
N LEU A 73 11.58 -13.12 -6.99
CA LEU A 73 11.95 -11.72 -6.82
C LEU A 73 13.12 -11.51 -5.84
N ALA A 74 13.64 -12.58 -5.23
CA ALA A 74 14.64 -12.52 -4.17
C ALA A 74 15.92 -11.76 -4.52
N LYS A 75 16.19 -11.51 -5.81
CA LYS A 75 17.36 -10.74 -6.24
C LYS A 75 17.22 -9.22 -6.08
N ASN A 76 16.01 -8.70 -5.83
CA ASN A 76 15.76 -7.27 -5.68
C ASN A 76 15.23 -6.93 -4.27
N ALA A 77 15.20 -5.63 -3.95
CA ALA A 77 14.76 -5.15 -2.64
C ALA A 77 13.31 -5.55 -2.31
N TYR A 78 12.44 -5.66 -3.31
CA TYR A 78 11.04 -6.07 -3.13
C TYR A 78 10.92 -7.54 -2.70
N GLY A 79 11.63 -8.46 -3.37
CA GLY A 79 11.63 -9.86 -2.96
C GLY A 79 12.27 -10.04 -1.58
N GLN A 80 13.34 -9.30 -1.28
CA GLN A 80 13.94 -9.30 0.06
C GLN A 80 12.97 -8.77 1.14
N TYR A 81 12.15 -7.77 0.81
CA TYR A 81 11.08 -7.30 1.68
C TYR A 81 10.06 -8.40 1.98
N LEU A 82 9.54 -9.06 0.93
CA LEU A 82 8.55 -10.14 1.08
C LEU A 82 9.08 -11.33 1.88
N LEU A 83 10.35 -11.71 1.69
CA LEU A 83 10.99 -12.79 2.46
C LEU A 83 11.12 -12.50 3.96
N ASN A 84 11.20 -11.22 4.33
CA ASN A 84 11.33 -10.80 5.72
C ASN A 84 9.97 -10.56 6.39
N LEU A 85 8.91 -10.41 5.61
CA LEU A 85 7.58 -10.05 6.09
C LEU A 85 7.01 -11.00 7.16
N PRO A 86 7.17 -12.35 7.10
CA PRO A 86 6.68 -13.25 8.16
C PRO A 86 7.34 -13.03 9.53
N LYS A 87 8.56 -12.49 9.54
CA LYS A 87 9.32 -12.22 10.76
C LYS A 87 9.00 -10.85 11.35
N ASP A 88 8.40 -9.97 10.54
CA ASP A 88 8.17 -8.59 10.89
C ASP A 88 6.89 -8.43 11.71
N ARG A 89 7.03 -7.87 12.91
CA ARG A 89 5.95 -7.64 13.87
C ARG A 89 5.41 -6.21 13.79
N VAL A 90 5.40 -5.59 12.60
CA VAL A 90 4.74 -4.28 12.43
C VAL A 90 3.30 -4.37 12.93
N ALA A 91 2.93 -3.40 13.77
CA ALA A 91 1.56 -3.19 14.20
C ALA A 91 0.69 -2.84 12.99
N TRP A 92 0.13 -3.86 12.36
CA TRP A 92 -0.88 -3.69 11.34
C TRP A 92 -2.22 -3.40 12.02
N PRO A 93 -2.97 -2.37 11.60
CA PRO A 93 -4.29 -2.12 12.15
C PRO A 93 -5.21 -3.28 11.77
N THR A 94 -5.36 -4.23 12.68
CA THR A 94 -6.46 -5.19 12.70
C THR A 94 -7.72 -4.41 13.01
N ARG A 95 -8.49 -4.08 11.98
CA ARG A 95 -9.91 -3.77 12.13
C ARG A 95 -10.70 -5.06 11.99
#